data_AF-A0A3D2RQY1-F1
#
_entry.id   AF-A0A3D2RQY1-F1
#
_cell.length_a   1.000
_cell.length_b   1.000
_cell.length_c   1.000
_cell.angle_alpha   90.00
_cell.angle_beta   90.00
_cell.angle_gamma   90.00
#
_symmetry.space_group_name_H-M   'P 1'
#
loop_
_entity.id
_entity.type
_entity.pdbx_description
1 polymer ?
#
loop_
_entity_poly.entity_id
_entity_poly.type
_entity_poly.pdbx_seq_one_letter_code
_entity_poly.pdbx_strand_id
1 'polypeptide(L)'
;QPNVAKHLRTGGYQTAIVGKWHLGQGKAHEPTGFDFWSVLPGQGEYFDPFMTEMGEKIQVPGYCTDIITDKSIKWLDRRDENKPFFLMCHHKAPHREWEPHPKNRGLYQNDIELPESFDDDYGNRARAAAEATMRIKTDMKYSDLGLVQ
;
A
#
# COMPACT_ATOMS: atom_id res chain seq x y z
N GLN A 1 -6.52 -1.58 22.39
CA GLN A 1 -6.40 -3.03 22.06
C GLN A 1 -4.93 -3.43 21.95
N PRO A 2 -4.58 -4.67 22.35
CA PRO A 2 -3.26 -5.25 22.09
C PRO A 2 -3.01 -5.42 20.59
N ASN A 3 -1.76 -5.34 20.17
CA ASN A 3 -1.32 -5.64 18.80
C ASN A 3 0.13 -6.12 18.80
N VAL A 4 0.58 -6.71 17.68
CA VAL A 4 1.93 -7.28 17.54
C VAL A 4 3.04 -6.27 17.87
N ALA A 5 2.91 -5.03 17.42
CA ALA A 5 3.90 -3.98 17.66
C ALA A 5 4.03 -3.66 19.16
N LYS A 6 2.91 -3.54 19.90
CA LYS A 6 2.93 -3.32 21.36
C LYS A 6 3.68 -4.44 22.09
N HIS A 7 3.42 -5.70 21.72
CA HIS A 7 4.08 -6.84 22.35
C HIS A 7 5.58 -6.86 22.07
N LEU A 8 5.98 -6.66 20.81
CA LEU A 8 7.39 -6.62 20.43
C LEU A 8 8.12 -5.46 21.09
N ARG A 9 7.49 -4.28 21.17
CA ARG A 9 8.04 -3.11 21.84
C ARG A 9 8.29 -3.37 23.33
N THR A 10 7.36 -4.03 24.02
CA THR A 10 7.57 -4.46 25.42
C THR A 10 8.74 -5.44 25.54
N GLY A 11 8.99 -6.28 24.52
CA GLY A 11 10.13 -7.18 24.45
C GLY A 11 11.47 -6.53 24.04
N GLY A 12 11.54 -5.19 23.96
CA GLY A 12 12.77 -4.46 23.65
C GLY A 12 13.04 -4.22 22.17
N TYR A 13 12.09 -4.54 21.28
CA TYR A 13 12.21 -4.23 19.86
C TYR A 13 11.99 -2.75 19.58
N GLN A 14 12.74 -2.21 18.63
CA GLN A 14 12.42 -0.96 17.97
C GLN A 14 11.34 -1.21 16.91
N THR A 15 10.27 -0.44 16.92
CA THR A 15 9.06 -0.74 16.15
C THR A 15 8.70 0.39 15.19
N ALA A 16 8.44 0.06 13.93
CA ALA A 16 8.01 1.04 12.95
C ALA A 16 7.00 0.51 11.93
N ILE A 17 6.19 1.43 11.38
CA ILE A 17 5.33 1.18 10.22
C ILE A 17 5.37 2.34 9.24
N VAL A 18 5.52 2.03 7.95
CA VAL A 18 5.50 3.02 6.87
C VAL A 18 4.55 2.56 5.77
N GLY A 19 3.67 3.45 5.31
CA GLY A 19 2.77 3.21 4.18
C GLY A 19 1.33 2.93 4.60
N LYS A 20 0.68 1.92 4.01
CA LYS A 20 -0.76 1.69 4.19
C LYS A 20 -1.11 1.22 5.60
N TRP A 21 -2.07 1.92 6.23
CA TRP A 21 -2.62 1.53 7.54
C TRP A 21 -3.96 0.81 7.41
N HIS A 22 -5.01 1.52 6.98
CA HIS A 22 -6.34 0.97 6.68
C HIS A 22 -7.05 0.25 7.86
N LEU A 23 -6.72 0.59 9.11
CA LEU A 23 -7.42 0.11 10.32
C LEU A 23 -8.30 1.21 10.97
N GLY A 24 -8.88 2.06 10.13
CA GLY A 24 -9.69 3.23 10.51
C GLY A 24 -9.06 4.56 10.08
N GLN A 25 -9.76 5.66 10.35
CA GLN A 25 -9.33 7.02 9.98
C GLN A 25 -9.51 8.00 11.13
N GLY A 26 -8.69 9.05 11.16
CA GLY A 26 -8.73 10.09 12.19
C GLY A 26 -7.95 9.72 13.46
N LYS A 27 -7.90 10.67 14.41
CA LYS A 27 -7.02 10.62 15.59
C LYS A 27 -7.16 9.35 16.43
N ALA A 28 -8.39 8.87 16.61
CA ALA A 28 -8.69 7.68 17.40
C ALA A 28 -8.15 6.37 16.78
N HIS A 29 -7.82 6.40 15.49
CA HIS A 29 -7.38 5.25 14.70
C HIS A 29 -5.91 5.34 14.30
N GLU A 30 -5.14 6.28 14.83
CA GLU A 30 -3.70 6.37 14.55
C GLU A 30 -2.95 5.10 15.00
N PRO A 31 -1.84 4.74 14.32
CA PRO A 31 -1.02 3.60 14.72
C PRO A 31 -0.59 3.71 16.19
N THR A 32 -0.71 2.61 16.93
CA THR A 32 -0.27 2.53 18.33
C THR A 32 0.65 1.35 18.54
N GLY A 33 1.65 1.49 19.42
CA GLY A 33 2.64 0.45 19.68
C GLY A 33 3.88 0.52 18.80
N PHE A 34 3.99 1.55 17.96
CA PHE A 34 5.17 1.83 17.15
C PHE A 34 5.95 3.01 17.73
N ASP A 35 7.27 2.95 17.67
CA ASP A 35 8.16 4.06 18.02
C ASP A 35 8.23 5.09 16.89
N PHE A 36 8.03 4.65 15.65
CA PHE A 36 7.87 5.50 14.48
C PHE A 36 6.71 5.03 13.60
N TRP A 37 5.92 5.96 13.08
CA TRP A 37 4.95 5.64 12.05
C TRP A 37 4.73 6.80 11.08
N SER A 38 4.56 6.46 9.80
CA SER A 38 4.28 7.38 8.71
C SER A 38 3.33 6.69 7.73
N VAL A 39 2.04 7.02 7.79
CA VAL A 39 0.99 6.21 7.14
C VAL A 39 0.13 7.00 6.16
N LEU A 40 -0.37 6.29 5.15
CA LEU A 40 -1.26 6.85 4.12
C LEU A 40 -2.70 7.00 4.65
N PRO A 41 -3.40 8.12 4.33
CA PRO A 41 -4.82 8.23 4.55
C PRO A 41 -5.59 7.32 3.57
N GLY A 42 -6.48 6.48 4.10
CA GLY A 42 -7.29 5.57 3.27
C GLY A 42 -6.44 4.65 2.39
N GLN A 43 -6.59 4.76 1.07
CA GLN A 43 -5.83 3.97 0.09
C GLN A 43 -4.50 4.63 -0.32
N GLY A 44 -4.29 5.90 0.02
CA GLY A 44 -3.16 6.72 -0.45
C GLY A 44 -3.21 7.05 -1.95
N GLU A 45 -2.25 7.87 -2.38
CA GLU A 45 -2.05 8.33 -3.76
C GLU A 45 -0.73 7.76 -4.31
N TYR A 46 -0.61 7.60 -5.63
CA TYR A 46 0.63 7.09 -6.24
C TYR A 46 1.71 8.16 -6.36
N PHE A 47 1.34 9.42 -6.56
CA PHE A 47 2.25 10.56 -6.73
C PHE A 47 1.97 11.62 -5.69
N ASP A 48 3.05 12.20 -5.17
CA ASP A 48 3.06 13.28 -4.18
C ASP A 48 2.10 13.07 -3.00
N PRO A 49 2.07 11.85 -2.38
CA PRO A 49 1.01 11.49 -1.44
C PRO A 49 1.04 12.35 -0.18
N PHE A 50 -0.15 12.63 0.35
CA PHE A 50 -0.27 13.00 1.75
C PHE A 50 -0.04 11.79 2.66
N MET A 51 0.67 12.00 3.75
CA MET A 51 0.91 11.02 4.82
C MET A 51 0.64 11.68 6.17
N THR A 52 0.27 10.87 7.16
CA THR A 52 0.30 11.28 8.57
C THR A 52 1.52 10.64 9.21
N GLU A 53 2.48 11.46 9.64
CA GLU A 53 3.71 11.03 10.29
C GLU A 53 3.73 11.50 11.73
N MET A 54 3.76 10.57 12.67
CA MET A 54 3.77 10.87 14.11
C MET A 54 2.68 11.87 14.56
N GLY A 55 1.53 11.84 13.90
CA GLY A 55 0.38 12.71 14.18
C GLY A 55 0.28 13.96 13.30
N GLU A 56 1.32 14.27 12.51
CA GLU A 56 1.38 15.45 11.65
C GLU A 56 1.09 15.09 10.20
N LYS A 57 0.25 15.89 9.52
CA LYS A 57 -0.04 15.70 8.10
C LYS A 57 1.05 16.35 7.27
N ILE A 58 1.70 15.56 6.40
CA ILE A 58 2.75 16.00 5.49
C ILE A 58 2.42 15.59 4.07
N GLN A 59 2.88 16.36 3.09
CA GLN A 59 2.90 15.94 1.68
C GLN A 59 4.33 15.58 1.30
N VAL A 60 4.54 14.44 0.66
CA VAL A 60 5.88 13.99 0.29
C VAL A 60 5.97 13.87 -1.23
N PRO A 61 6.75 14.71 -1.91
CA PRO A 61 6.90 14.64 -3.36
C PRO A 61 7.55 13.32 -3.82
N GLY A 62 7.12 12.81 -4.97
CA GLY A 62 7.65 11.61 -5.60
C GLY A 62 6.64 10.45 -5.70
N TYR A 63 7.15 9.28 -6.07
CA TYR A 63 6.34 8.07 -6.24
C TYR A 63 6.19 7.34 -4.90
N CYS A 64 4.94 7.03 -4.52
CA CYS A 64 4.58 6.49 -3.21
C CYS A 64 5.36 5.22 -2.83
N THR A 65 5.63 4.33 -3.80
CA THR A 65 6.40 3.11 -3.53
C THR A 65 7.82 3.43 -3.11
N ASP A 66 8.46 4.38 -3.80
CA ASP A 66 9.83 4.80 -3.49
C ASP A 66 9.86 5.56 -2.17
N ILE A 67 8.90 6.48 -1.93
CA ILE A 67 8.77 7.21 -0.66
C ILE A 67 8.67 6.27 0.54
N ILE A 68 7.84 5.22 0.44
CA ILE A 68 7.68 4.24 1.52
C ILE A 68 8.97 3.46 1.73
N THR A 69 9.64 3.03 0.65
CA THR A 69 10.92 2.33 0.69
C THR A 69 12.00 3.20 1.33
N ASP A 70 12.16 4.44 0.87
CA ASP A 70 13.19 5.37 1.33
C ASP A 70 13.00 5.74 2.80
N LYS A 71 11.76 6.01 3.23
CA LYS A 71 11.44 6.24 4.65
C LYS A 71 11.76 5.01 5.50
N SER A 72 11.47 3.81 4.99
CA SER A 72 11.75 2.55 5.68
C SER A 72 13.25 2.32 5.83
N ILE A 73 14.04 2.50 4.77
CA ILE A 73 15.51 2.40 4.79
C ILE A 73 16.09 3.46 5.73
N LYS A 74 15.65 4.72 5.61
CA LYS A 74 16.12 5.81 6.48
C LYS A 74 15.84 5.57 7.95
N TRP A 75 14.74 4.89 8.28
CA TRP A 75 14.47 4.47 9.66
C TRP A 75 15.43 3.36 10.09
N LEU A 76 15.67 2.36 9.23
CA LEU A 76 16.65 1.30 9.49
C LEU A 76 18.05 1.86 9.74
N ASP A 77 18.50 2.83 8.95
CA ASP A 77 19.82 3.46 9.07
C ASP A 77 20.02 4.23 10.39
N ARG A 78 18.94 4.64 11.04
CA ARG A 78 18.95 5.46 12.27
C ARG A 78 18.66 4.67 13.53
N ARG A 79 18.29 3.39 13.41
CA ARG A 79 17.95 2.54 14.55
C ARG A 79 19.20 2.23 15.38
N ASP A 80 19.02 1.91 16.66
CA ASP A 80 20.08 1.33 17.48
C ASP A 80 20.35 -0.11 17.02
N GLU A 81 21.52 -0.38 16.45
CA GLU A 81 21.85 -1.71 15.92
C GLU A 81 22.05 -2.77 17.01
N ASN A 82 22.20 -2.37 18.27
CA ASN A 82 22.31 -3.30 19.40
C ASN A 82 20.94 -3.85 19.86
N LYS A 83 19.83 -3.35 19.29
CA LYS A 83 18.48 -3.78 19.60
C LYS A 83 17.82 -4.43 18.40
N PRO A 84 16.99 -5.47 18.61
CA PRO A 84 16.20 -6.03 17.52
C PRO A 84 15.18 -5.00 17.01
N PHE A 85 14.70 -5.21 15.79
CA PHE A 85 13.73 -4.31 15.16
C PHE A 85 12.55 -5.05 14.55
N PHE A 86 11.43 -4.35 14.42
CA PHE A 86 10.25 -4.80 13.71
C PHE A 86 9.73 -3.65 12.85
N LEU A 87 9.83 -3.79 11.54
CA LEU A 87 9.42 -2.78 10.57
C LEU A 87 8.34 -3.34 9.65
N MET A 88 7.21 -2.66 9.58
CA MET A 88 6.14 -2.94 8.64
C MET A 88 6.24 -1.98 7.45
N CYS A 89 6.75 -2.47 6.32
CA CYS A 89 6.81 -1.73 5.06
C CYS A 89 5.58 -2.09 4.21
N HIS A 90 4.57 -1.21 4.19
CA HIS A 90 3.26 -1.49 3.60
C HIS A 90 3.02 -0.64 2.35
N HIS A 91 3.38 -1.16 1.19
CA HIS A 91 3.17 -0.42 -0.06
C HIS A 91 1.68 -0.21 -0.40
N LYS A 92 1.38 0.91 -1.08
CA LYS A 92 0.12 1.13 -1.78
C LYS A 92 0.00 0.20 -2.99
N ALA A 93 1.09 0.07 -3.75
CA ALA A 93 1.13 -0.74 -4.95
C ALA A 93 0.85 -2.22 -4.63
N PRO A 94 0.14 -2.96 -5.51
CA PRO A 94 -0.43 -2.54 -6.79
C PRO A 94 -1.93 -2.18 -6.69
N HIS A 95 -2.41 -1.63 -5.57
CA HIS A 95 -3.83 -1.33 -5.42
C HIS A 95 -4.30 -0.32 -6.48
N ARG A 96 -5.55 -0.45 -6.96
CA ARG A 96 -6.16 0.49 -7.92
C ARG A 96 -5.90 1.95 -7.50
N GLU A 97 -5.56 2.84 -8.44
CA GLU A 97 -5.86 2.78 -9.90
C GLU A 97 -4.64 2.42 -10.80
N TRP A 98 -3.71 1.61 -10.28
CA TRP A 98 -2.62 0.98 -11.06
C TRP A 98 -1.70 1.94 -11.82
N GLU A 99 -1.37 3.09 -11.26
CA GLU A 99 -0.43 4.01 -11.88
C GLU A 99 1.01 3.52 -11.70
N PRO A 100 1.73 3.11 -12.76
CA PRO A 100 3.09 2.62 -12.61
C PRO A 100 4.07 3.77 -12.42
N HIS A 101 5.18 3.47 -11.75
CA HIS A 101 6.32 4.37 -11.74
C HIS A 101 6.70 4.77 -13.19
N PRO A 102 7.01 6.06 -13.48
CA PRO A 102 7.36 6.52 -14.84
C PRO A 102 8.40 5.66 -15.58
N LYS A 103 9.49 5.25 -14.91
CA LYS A 103 10.52 4.34 -15.43
C LYS A 103 9.99 2.99 -15.95
N ASN A 104 8.84 2.53 -15.46
CA ASN A 104 8.25 1.24 -15.81
C ASN A 104 7.15 1.35 -16.89
N ARG A 105 6.75 2.55 -17.32
CA ARG A 105 5.64 2.75 -18.28
C ARG A 105 5.86 2.04 -19.62
N GLY A 106 7.11 1.77 -19.98
CA GLY A 106 7.47 1.10 -21.24
C GLY A 106 7.64 -0.42 -21.17
N LEU A 107 7.48 -1.06 -20.01
CA LEU A 107 7.91 -2.47 -19.82
C LEU A 107 7.00 -3.51 -20.50
N TYR A 108 5.78 -3.16 -20.88
CA TYR A 108 4.80 -4.11 -21.43
C TYR A 108 3.96 -3.46 -22.55
N GLN A 109 4.61 -3.13 -23.68
CA GLN A 109 3.94 -2.52 -24.83
C GLN A 109 3.41 -3.52 -25.87
N ASN A 110 3.81 -4.79 -25.77
CA ASN A 110 3.36 -5.83 -26.68
C ASN A 110 1.98 -6.33 -26.25
N ASP A 111 1.24 -6.88 -27.20
CA ASP A 111 -0.01 -7.58 -26.92
C ASP A 111 0.22 -8.71 -25.91
N ILE A 112 -0.71 -8.83 -24.96
CA ILE A 112 -0.68 -9.86 -23.92
C ILE A 112 -1.43 -11.09 -24.44
N GLU A 113 -0.83 -12.27 -24.30
CA GLU A 113 -1.52 -13.52 -24.56
C GLU A 113 -2.66 -13.68 -23.54
N LEU A 114 -3.89 -13.77 -24.05
CA LEU A 114 -5.06 -13.94 -23.19
C LEU A 114 -5.10 -15.38 -22.68
N PRO A 115 -5.30 -15.59 -21.36
CA PRO A 115 -5.46 -16.95 -20.83
C PRO A 115 -6.73 -17.58 -21.39
N GLU A 116 -6.78 -18.92 -21.49
CA GLU A 116 -7.99 -19.65 -21.93
C GLU A 116 -9.25 -19.29 -21.11
N SER A 117 -9.07 -18.86 -19.86
CA SER A 117 -10.15 -18.44 -18.97
C SER A 117 -10.59 -16.98 -19.15
N PHE A 118 -10.08 -16.23 -20.13
CA PHE A 118 -10.38 -14.81 -20.30
C PHE A 118 -11.88 -14.56 -20.52
N ASP A 119 -12.53 -15.43 -21.30
CA ASP A 119 -13.97 -15.39 -21.60
C ASP A 119 -14.77 -16.47 -20.84
N ASP A 120 -14.29 -16.94 -19.66
CA ASP A 120 -15.02 -17.90 -18.82
C ASP A 120 -16.41 -17.32 -18.45
N ASP A 121 -17.48 -18.06 -18.77
CA ASP A 121 -18.86 -17.66 -18.50
C ASP A 121 -19.32 -18.00 -17.06
N TYR A 122 -18.43 -18.63 -16.29
CA TYR A 122 -18.65 -19.09 -14.92
C TYR A 122 -19.82 -20.08 -14.75
N GLY A 123 -20.35 -20.65 -15.84
CA GLY A 123 -21.54 -21.52 -15.82
C GLY A 123 -21.34 -22.81 -15.02
N ASN A 124 -20.09 -23.26 -14.87
CA ASN A 124 -19.69 -24.41 -14.06
C ASN A 124 -19.04 -24.03 -12.72
N ARG A 125 -19.08 -22.75 -12.31
CA ARG A 125 -18.47 -22.23 -11.09
C ARG A 125 -19.52 -21.92 -10.03
N ALA A 126 -19.08 -21.73 -8.79
CA ALA A 126 -19.97 -21.25 -7.73
C ALA A 126 -20.44 -19.81 -8.01
N ARG A 127 -21.66 -19.46 -7.58
CA ARG A 127 -22.26 -18.13 -7.77
C ARG A 127 -21.35 -16.96 -7.34
N ALA A 128 -20.54 -17.15 -6.30
CA ALA A 128 -19.58 -16.15 -5.84
C ALA A 128 -18.56 -15.74 -6.91
N ALA A 129 -18.20 -16.65 -7.83
CA ALA A 129 -17.30 -16.35 -8.94
C ALA A 129 -17.93 -15.38 -9.95
N ALA A 130 -19.25 -15.44 -10.16
CA ALA A 130 -20.00 -14.50 -10.99
C ALA A 130 -20.29 -13.17 -10.27
N GLU A 131 -20.40 -13.17 -8.93
CA GLU A 131 -20.68 -11.96 -8.13
C GLU A 131 -19.42 -11.14 -7.78
N ALA A 132 -18.21 -11.71 -7.92
CA ALA A 132 -16.96 -10.99 -7.63
C ALA A 132 -16.87 -9.66 -8.41
N THR A 133 -16.33 -8.60 -7.81
CA THR A 133 -16.08 -7.33 -8.51
C THR A 133 -14.63 -7.27 -9.02
N MET A 134 -14.23 -6.14 -9.62
CA MET A 134 -12.90 -5.91 -10.22
C MET A 134 -12.67 -6.58 -11.58
N ARG A 135 -13.74 -6.89 -12.33
CA ARG A 135 -13.60 -7.35 -13.72
C ARG A 135 -13.24 -6.21 -14.65
N ILE A 136 -12.37 -6.51 -15.61
CA ILE A 136 -11.97 -5.58 -16.69
C ILE A 136 -13.20 -5.06 -17.44
N LYS A 137 -14.11 -5.97 -17.83
CA LYS A 137 -15.29 -5.65 -18.66
C LYS A 137 -16.34 -4.77 -17.96
N THR A 138 -16.52 -4.92 -16.65
CA THR A 138 -17.69 -4.35 -15.94
C THR A 138 -17.35 -3.39 -14.81
N ASP A 139 -16.16 -3.49 -14.20
CA ASP A 139 -15.81 -2.75 -12.98
C ASP A 139 -14.67 -1.74 -13.16
N MET A 140 -14.02 -1.70 -14.32
CA MET A 140 -13.01 -0.69 -14.62
C MET A 140 -13.63 0.70 -14.80
N LYS A 141 -12.95 1.69 -14.25
CA LYS A 141 -13.26 3.12 -14.39
C LYS A 141 -12.28 3.79 -15.35
N TYR A 142 -12.61 4.99 -15.81
CA TYR A 142 -11.72 5.78 -16.69
C TYR A 142 -10.34 6.05 -16.07
N SER A 143 -10.30 6.23 -14.76
CA SER A 143 -9.06 6.42 -14.00
C SER A 143 -8.21 5.14 -13.94
N ASP A 144 -8.85 3.98 -13.82
CA ASP A 144 -8.17 2.68 -13.91
C ASP A 144 -7.54 2.43 -15.30
N LEU A 145 -8.09 3.05 -16.35
CA LEU A 145 -7.57 2.98 -17.72
C LEU A 145 -6.46 4.01 -17.99
N GLY A 146 -6.16 4.89 -17.03
CA GLY A 146 -5.22 5.99 -17.20
C GLY A 146 -5.67 7.06 -18.20
N LEU A 147 -6.98 7.14 -18.49
CA LEU A 147 -7.55 8.13 -19.40
C LEU A 147 -7.82 9.49 -18.72
N VAL A 148 -7.79 9.50 -17.39
CA VAL A 148 -7.88 10.68 -16.52
C VAL A 148 -6.89 10.47 -15.37
N GLN A 149 -5.65 10.93 -15.57
CA GLN A 149 -4.58 11.03 -14.58
C GLN A 149 -4.07 12.47 -14.58
#